data_AF-A0A0S8CYZ3-F1
#
_entry.id   AF-A0A0S8CYZ3-F1
#
_cell.length_a   1.000
_cell.length_b   1.000
_cell.length_c   1.000
_cell.angle_alpha   90.00
_cell.angle_beta   90.00
_cell.angle_gamma   90.00
#
_symmetry.space_group_name_H-M   'P 1'
#
loop_
_entity.id
_entity.type
_entity.pdbx_description
1 polymer ?
#
loop_
_entity_poly.entity_id
_entity_poly.type
_entity_poly.pdbx_seq_one_letter_code
_entity_poly.pdbx_strand_id
1 'polypeptide(L)'
;MAVVGAGLTGASWAALFASCGLNVRVHDQDPEALSKGLQRTQRYVDFLIDHGMADQREAEAGLAALQPCQELSEAVQDVVFVQESVYENYETKCAVFEAIDRYA
;
A
#
# COMPACT_ATOMS: atom_id res chain seq x y z
N MET A 1 2.68 5.67 6.28
CA MET A 1 2.92 5.86 4.82
C MET A 1 1.70 5.34 4.07
N ALA A 2 1.53 5.76 2.82
CA ALA A 2 0.40 5.34 1.99
C ALA A 2 0.86 4.71 0.68
N VAL A 3 0.12 3.71 0.21
CA VAL A 3 0.21 3.16 -1.14
C VAL A 3 -1.14 3.38 -1.82
N VAL A 4 -1.13 4.09 -2.95
CA VAL A 4 -2.32 4.47 -3.72
C VAL A 4 -2.36 3.63 -5.00
N GLY A 5 -3.31 2.71 -5.08
CA GLY A 5 -3.39 1.63 -6.06
C GLY A 5 -2.98 0.29 -5.42
N ALA A 6 -3.88 -0.68 -5.40
CA ALA A 6 -3.73 -2.01 -4.80
C ALA A 6 -3.57 -3.13 -5.85
N GLY A 7 -3.26 -2.75 -7.09
CA GLY A 7 -2.86 -3.65 -8.16
C GLY A 7 -1.56 -4.42 -7.85
N LEU A 8 -1.00 -5.08 -8.86
CA LEU A 8 0.22 -5.90 -8.68
C LEU A 8 1.38 -5.10 -8.06
N THR A 9 1.73 -3.97 -8.69
CA THR A 9 2.84 -3.11 -8.26
C THR A 9 2.61 -2.52 -6.87
N GLY A 10 1.41 -2.02 -6.60
CA GLY A 10 1.06 -1.47 -5.30
C GLY A 10 1.14 -2.49 -4.17
N ALA A 11 0.64 -3.72 -4.40
CA ALA A 11 0.78 -4.80 -3.43
C ALA A 11 2.24 -5.20 -3.17
N SER A 12 3.12 -5.12 -4.17
CA SER A 12 4.56 -5.35 -3.98
C SER A 12 5.22 -4.26 -3.12
N TRP A 13 4.87 -2.99 -3.32
CA TRP A 13 5.36 -1.90 -2.46
C TRP A 13 4.81 -2.01 -1.04
N ALA A 14 3.52 -2.27 -0.90
CA ALA A 14 2.90 -2.47 0.41
C ALA A 14 3.57 -3.63 1.17
N ALA A 15 3.88 -4.73 0.47
CA ALA A 15 4.57 -5.87 1.06
C ALA A 15 6.00 -5.54 1.48
N LEU A 16 6.76 -4.85 0.63
CA LEU A 16 8.12 -4.42 0.97
C LEU A 16 8.09 -3.56 2.25
N PHE A 17 7.24 -2.54 2.29
CA PHE A 17 7.14 -1.66 3.46
C PHE A 17 6.66 -2.39 4.72
N ALA A 18 5.63 -3.23 4.61
CA ALA A 18 5.13 -4.02 5.73
C ALA A 18 6.19 -5.02 6.23
N SER A 19 6.98 -5.61 5.33
CA SER A 19 8.06 -6.53 5.69
C SER A 19 9.18 -5.88 6.51
N CYS A 20 9.30 -4.55 6.45
CA CYS A 20 10.20 -3.75 7.28
C CYS A 20 9.55 -3.23 8.58
N GLY A 21 8.38 -3.74 8.95
CA GLY A 21 7.64 -3.32 10.15
C GLY A 21 7.02 -1.93 10.07
N LEU A 22 6.82 -1.38 8.87
CA LEU A 22 6.24 -0.05 8.69
C LEU A 22 4.71 -0.09 8.67
N ASN A 23 4.10 0.97 9.19
CA ASN A 23 2.64 1.17 9.12
C ASN A 23 2.24 1.66 7.72
N VAL A 24 1.61 0.78 6.95
CA VAL A 24 1.21 1.02 5.57
C VAL A 24 -0.30 1.17 5.48
N ARG A 25 -0.76 2.32 4.97
CA ARG A 25 -2.14 2.53 4.52
C ARG A 25 -2.24 2.16 3.05
N VAL A 26 -3.24 1.40 2.65
CA VAL A 26 -3.43 0.98 1.26
C VAL A 26 -4.81 1.43 0.79
N HIS A 27 -4.85 2.16 -0.32
CA HIS A 27 -6.08 2.61 -0.94
C HIS A 27 -6.16 2.14 -2.38
N ASP A 28 -7.36 1.76 -2.81
CA ASP A 28 -7.74 1.61 -4.21
C ASP A 28 -9.20 2.04 -4.35
N GLN A 29 -9.54 2.67 -5.47
CA GLN A 29 -10.92 3.10 -5.76
C GLN A 29 -11.85 1.89 -6.01
N ASP A 30 -11.30 0.74 -6.40
CA ASP A 30 -12.03 -0.50 -6.53
C ASP A 30 -11.89 -1.35 -5.24
N PRO A 31 -12.98 -1.54 -4.47
CA PRO A 31 -12.94 -2.33 -3.24
C PRO A 31 -12.50 -3.79 -3.45
N GLU A 32 -12.79 -4.37 -4.62
CA GLU A 32 -12.34 -5.72 -4.96
C GLU A 32 -10.83 -5.76 -5.20
N ALA A 33 -10.31 -4.75 -5.91
CA ALA A 33 -8.87 -4.56 -6.10
C ALA A 33 -8.16 -4.35 -4.77
N LEU A 34 -8.70 -3.53 -3.87
CA LEU A 34 -8.18 -3.32 -2.51
C LEU A 34 -8.08 -4.64 -1.75
N SER A 35 -9.18 -5.39 -1.67
CA SER A 35 -9.22 -6.69 -0.97
C SER A 35 -8.20 -7.68 -1.55
N LYS A 36 -8.14 -7.82 -2.88
CA LYS A 36 -7.15 -8.67 -3.56
C LYS A 36 -5.72 -8.20 -3.34
N GLY A 37 -5.49 -6.90 -3.29
CA GLY A 37 -4.19 -6.28 -3.04
C GLY A 37 -3.66 -6.59 -1.65
N LEU A 38 -4.50 -6.55 -0.62
CA LEU A 38 -4.14 -6.94 0.76
C LEU A 38 -3.77 -8.43 0.84
N GLN A 39 -4.55 -9.31 0.19
CA GLN A 39 -4.23 -10.74 0.12
C GLN A 39 -2.91 -11.02 -0.62
N ARG A 40 -2.60 -10.24 -1.66
CA ARG A 40 -1.29 -10.31 -2.33
C ARG A 40 -0.17 -9.81 -1.43
N THR A 41 -0.40 -8.70 -0.73
CA THR A 41 0.55 -8.09 0.20
C THR A 41 0.99 -9.12 1.25
N GLN A 42 0.04 -9.79 1.90
CA GLN A 42 0.32 -10.86 2.86
C GLN A 42 1.22 -11.94 2.24
N ARG A 43 0.83 -12.51 1.10
CA ARG A 43 1.60 -13.57 0.42
C ARG A 43 3.01 -13.13 0.02
N TYR A 44 3.19 -11.87 -0.36
CA TYR A 44 4.51 -11.34 -0.69
C TYR A 44 5.37 -11.11 0.54
N VAL A 45 4.78 -10.70 1.66
CA VAL A 45 5.51 -10.66 2.94
C VAL A 45 5.93 -12.06 3.37
N ASP A 46 5.03 -13.04 3.32
CA ASP A 46 5.35 -14.44 3.63
C ASP A 46 6.51 -14.94 2.74
N PHE A 47 6.45 -14.65 1.44
CA PHE A 47 7.53 -14.96 0.50
C PHE A 47 8.87 -14.34 0.91
N LEU A 48 8.88 -13.07 1.34
CA LEU A 48 10.10 -12.40 1.79
C LEU A 48 10.66 -13.03 3.07
N ILE A 49 9.80 -13.41 4.03
CA ILE A 49 10.21 -14.13 5.24
C ILE A 49 10.81 -15.49 4.88
N ASP A 50 10.12 -16.28 4.06
CA ASP A 50 10.52 -17.64 3.67
C ASP A 50 11.89 -17.69 2.98
N HIS A 51 12.25 -16.61 2.27
CA HIS A 51 13.52 -16.48 1.56
C HIS A 51 14.60 -15.76 2.37
N GLY A 52 14.36 -15.47 3.66
CA GLY A 52 15.31 -14.79 4.53
C GLY A 52 15.59 -13.33 4.13
N MET A 53 14.64 -12.70 3.42
CA MET A 53 14.74 -11.32 2.94
C MET A 53 14.06 -10.31 3.89
N ALA A 54 13.33 -10.78 4.89
CA ALA A 54 12.70 -9.96 5.92
C ALA A 54 12.84 -10.63 7.30
N ASP A 55 12.94 -9.82 8.35
CA ASP A 55 12.83 -10.31 9.73
C ASP A 55 11.37 -10.68 10.02
N GLN A 56 11.15 -11.87 10.57
CA GLN A 56 9.80 -12.38 10.82
C GLN A 56 9.02 -11.47 11.78
N ARG A 57 9.65 -10.98 12.84
CA ARG A 57 8.97 -10.18 13.86
C ARG A 57 8.61 -8.80 13.33
N GLU A 58 9.51 -8.17 12.59
CA GLU A 58 9.23 -6.88 11.94
C GLU A 58 8.11 -7.02 10.90
N ALA A 59 8.19 -8.03 10.05
CA ALA A 59 7.19 -8.29 9.02
C ALA A 59 5.80 -8.57 9.59
N GLU A 60 5.70 -9.39 10.63
CA GLU A 60 4.44 -9.65 11.35
C GLU A 60 3.87 -8.36 11.97
N ALA A 61 4.73 -7.50 12.54
CA ALA A 61 4.30 -6.22 13.11
C ALA A 61 3.77 -5.27 12.02
N GLY A 62 4.43 -5.18 10.88
CA GLY A 62 3.98 -4.35 9.76
C GLY A 62 2.68 -4.85 9.14
N LEU A 63 2.51 -6.18 8.99
CA LEU A 63 1.25 -6.78 8.54
C LEU A 63 0.10 -6.52 9.51
N ALA A 64 0.34 -6.62 10.82
CA ALA A 64 -0.66 -6.31 11.83
C ALA A 64 -1.08 -4.83 11.82
N ALA A 65 -0.19 -3.95 11.37
CA ALA A 65 -0.44 -2.51 11.23
C ALA A 65 -0.93 -2.10 9.83
N LEU A 66 -1.08 -3.04 8.89
CA LEU A 66 -1.56 -2.77 7.54
C LEU A 66 -3.01 -2.29 7.59
N GLN A 67 -3.26 -1.10 7.05
CA GLN A 67 -4.56 -0.44 7.15
C GLN A 67 -5.19 -0.25 5.75
N PRO A 68 -6.30 -0.92 5.44
CA PRO A 68 -7.08 -0.58 4.25
C PRO A 68 -7.83 0.74 4.44
N CYS A 69 -7.79 1.59 3.42
CA CYS A 69 -8.47 2.88 3.39
C CYS A 69 -9.44 2.91 2.21
N GLN A 70 -10.73 3.15 2.49
CA GLN A 70 -11.76 3.20 1.43
C GLN A 70 -11.70 4.53 0.68
N GLU A 71 -11.33 5.60 1.38
CA GLU A 71 -11.19 6.92 0.80
C GLU A 71 -9.71 7.29 0.66
N LEU A 72 -9.37 7.98 -0.43
CA LEU A 72 -8.01 8.45 -0.67
C LEU A 72 -7.55 9.41 0.43
N SER A 73 -8.45 10.27 0.92
CA SER A 73 -8.17 11.23 1.99
C SER A 73 -7.69 10.55 3.28
N GLU A 74 -8.35 9.46 3.69
CA GLU A 74 -7.96 8.67 4.85
C GLU A 74 -6.56 8.06 4.69
N ALA A 75 -6.22 7.64 3.48
CA ALA A 75 -4.94 7.02 3.19
C ALA A 75 -3.78 8.01 3.30
N VAL A 76 -3.96 9.24 2.81
CA VAL A 76 -2.86 10.21 2.67
C VAL A 76 -2.77 11.22 3.81
N GLN A 77 -3.82 11.39 4.60
CA GLN A 77 -3.80 12.36 5.70
C GLN A 77 -2.70 12.05 6.72
N ASP A 78 -1.89 13.04 7.09
CA ASP A 78 -0.84 12.96 8.11
C ASP A 78 0.25 11.90 7.82
N VAL A 79 0.42 11.45 6.57
CA VAL A 79 1.50 10.53 6.21
C VAL A 79 2.70 11.29 5.62
N VAL A 80 3.90 10.84 5.97
CA VAL A 80 5.16 11.46 5.50
C VAL A 80 5.59 11.03 4.10
N PHE A 81 4.96 9.98 3.54
CA PHE A 81 5.34 9.40 2.25
C PHE A 81 4.14 8.69 1.61
N VAL A 82 3.94 8.95 0.32
CA VAL A 82 2.90 8.36 -0.54
C VAL A 82 3.56 7.71 -1.75
N GLN A 83 3.30 6.42 -1.96
CA GLN A 83 3.68 5.67 -3.14
C GLN A 83 2.45 5.54 -4.06
N GLU A 84 2.44 6.28 -5.16
CA GLU A 84 1.42 6.14 -6.21
C GLU A 84 1.75 4.91 -7.09
N SER A 85 0.74 4.11 -7.40
CA SER A 85 0.81 2.86 -8.16
C SER A 85 -0.50 2.55 -8.89
N VAL A 86 -1.25 3.60 -9.27
CA VAL A 86 -2.47 3.49 -10.08
C VAL A 86 -2.12 3.19 -11.54
N TYR A 87 -3.16 2.94 -12.34
CA TYR A 87 -3.03 2.62 -13.76
C TYR A 87 -2.21 3.66 -14.52
N GLU A 88 -1.42 3.20 -15.48
CA GLU A 88 -0.50 4.03 -16.27
C GLU A 88 -1.27 4.83 -17.34
N ASN A 89 -1.98 5.85 -16.88
CA ASN A 89 -2.68 6.81 -17.71
C ASN A 89 -2.41 8.22 -17.16
N TYR A 90 -2.03 9.14 -18.05
CA TYR A 90 -1.65 10.50 -17.68
C TYR A 90 -2.76 11.25 -16.93
N GLU A 91 -3.98 11.24 -17.46
CA GLU A 91 -5.12 11.94 -16.86
C GLU A 91 -5.49 11.36 -15.49
N THR A 92 -5.49 10.02 -15.39
CA THR A 92 -5.72 9.33 -14.12
C THR A 92 -4.66 9.72 -13.08
N LYS A 93 -3.37 9.70 -13.44
CA LYS A 93 -2.30 10.06 -12.51
C LYS A 93 -2.39 11.52 -12.10
N CYS A 94 -2.59 12.45 -13.03
CA CYS A 94 -2.78 13.87 -12.71
C CYS A 94 -3.92 14.07 -11.70
N ALA A 95 -5.08 13.45 -11.93
CA ALA A 95 -6.21 13.54 -11.00
C ALA A 95 -5.89 12.96 -9.61
N VAL A 96 -5.15 11.85 -9.55
CA VAL A 96 -4.71 11.25 -8.29
C VAL A 96 -3.73 12.16 -7.56
N PHE A 97 -2.72 12.71 -8.24
CA PHE A 97 -1.77 13.65 -7.63
C PHE A 97 -2.46 14.92 -7.13
N GLU A 98 -3.38 15.51 -7.89
CA GLU A 98 -4.17 16.66 -7.43
C GLU A 98 -5.01 16.34 -6.18
N ALA A 99 -5.54 15.12 -6.08
CA ALA A 99 -6.30 14.69 -4.92
C ALA A 99 -5.39 14.41 -3.71
N ILE A 100 -4.20 13.83 -3.93
CA ILE A 100 -3.17 13.66 -2.89
C ILE A 100 -2.77 15.04 -2.33
N ASP A 101 -2.42 16.00 -3.20
CA ASP A 101 -2.02 17.36 -2.80
C ASP A 101 -3.10 18.10 -2.01
N ARG A 102 -4.37 17.76 -2.23
CA ARG A 102 -5.51 18.35 -1.52
C ARG A 102 -5.70 17.79 -0.12
N TYR A 103 -5.43 16.50 0.09
CA TYR A 103 -5.77 15.78 1.33
C TYR A 103 -4.57 15.48 2.23
N ALA A 104 -3.35 15.56 1.69
CA ALA A 104 -2.10 15.30 2.41
C ALA A 104 -1.71 16.43 3.37
#